data_AF-A0A423WN20-F1
#
_entry.id   AF-A0A423WN20-F1
#
_cell.length_a   1.000
_cell.length_b   1.000
_cell.length_c   1.000
_cell.angle_alpha   90.00
_cell.angle_beta   90.00
_cell.angle_gamma   90.00
#
_symmetry.space_group_name_H-M   'P 1'
#
loop_
_entity.id
_entity.type
_entity.pdbx_description
1 polymer ?
#
loop_
_entity_poly.entity_id
_entity_poly.type
_entity_poly.pdbx_seq_one_letter_code
_entity_poly.pdbx_strand_id
1 'polypeptide(L)'
;MIGEGYHILSFDPRGINGSTPKAECYPDEETRRALSRPRTARLDDSGELYSWTKNYIQACYDTMGEHAKYINTPQTAADMNSILDSIGQKDMVYWGFSYGTIRGQTYATMYPQRSKRVIIDGVGNVQKWYGRLDHEQEWCIDSENALHGFFGECINAGPDNCPLAELGSTGSELWDQVISLLNSLKDEPLSVYVNNTVNGLLDYDGLLGNGLLMSLFSPQRQWYFAADTLAKLI
;
A
#
# COMPACT_ATOMS: atom_id res chain seq x y z
N MET A 1 19.95 -9.31 -15.36
CA MET A 1 19.48 -7.92 -15.26
C MET A 1 20.03 -7.22 -14.01
N ILE A 2 20.91 -7.88 -13.24
CA ILE A 2 21.79 -7.28 -12.22
C ILE A 2 23.18 -7.88 -12.44
N GLY A 3 24.23 -7.10 -12.16
CA GLY A 3 25.63 -7.52 -12.24
C GLY A 3 26.40 -6.83 -13.36
N GLU A 4 27.57 -7.36 -13.68
CA GLU A 4 28.43 -6.83 -14.74
C GLU A 4 27.68 -6.70 -16.08
N GLY A 5 27.95 -5.62 -16.81
CA GLY A 5 27.31 -5.31 -18.09
C GLY A 5 25.94 -4.62 -18.01
N TYR A 6 25.46 -4.28 -16.80
CA TYR A 6 24.24 -3.50 -16.61
C TYR A 6 24.49 -2.25 -15.76
N HIS A 7 23.89 -1.13 -16.17
CA HIS A 7 23.72 0.03 -15.29
C HIS A 7 22.38 -0.08 -14.59
N ILE A 8 22.35 0.25 -13.29
CA ILE A 8 21.11 0.37 -12.54
C ILE A 8 20.65 1.82 -12.67
N LEU A 9 19.45 2.00 -13.23
CA LEU A 9 18.80 3.29 -13.36
C LEU A 9 17.44 3.22 -12.68
N SER A 10 17.15 4.23 -11.87
CA SER A 10 15.81 4.51 -11.35
C SER A 10 15.45 5.95 -11.70
N PHE A 11 14.16 6.26 -11.69
CA PHE A 11 13.65 7.58 -11.94
C PHE A 11 12.38 7.81 -11.12
N ASP A 12 12.15 9.07 -10.77
CA ASP A 12 10.88 9.49 -10.19
C ASP A 12 9.87 9.71 -11.32
N PRO A 13 8.73 8.99 -11.35
CA PRO A 13 7.69 9.23 -12.34
C PRO A 13 7.20 10.68 -12.32
N ARG A 14 6.62 11.14 -13.43
CA ARG A 14 5.97 12.45 -13.50
C ARG A 14 5.07 12.71 -12.29
N GLY A 15 5.21 13.88 -11.66
CA GLY A 15 4.45 14.23 -10.46
C GLY A 15 4.98 13.72 -9.13
N ILE A 16 5.97 12.81 -9.11
CA ILE A 16 6.44 12.14 -7.90
C ILE A 16 7.82 12.68 -7.47
N ASN A 17 8.02 12.82 -6.17
CA ASN A 17 9.31 13.10 -5.51
C ASN A 17 10.17 14.20 -6.16
N GLY A 18 11.20 13.90 -6.95
CA GLY A 18 12.05 14.90 -7.61
C GLY A 18 11.46 15.51 -8.89
N SER A 19 10.46 14.87 -9.49
CA SER A 19 9.88 15.28 -10.78
C SER A 19 8.89 16.43 -10.64
N THR A 20 8.94 17.39 -11.56
CA THR A 20 8.08 18.58 -11.60
C THR A 20 7.29 18.67 -12.92
N PRO A 21 6.06 19.22 -12.92
CA PRO A 21 5.30 19.70 -11.77
C PRO A 21 4.81 18.54 -10.87
N LYS A 22 4.43 18.85 -9.63
CA LYS A 22 4.07 17.85 -8.61
C LYS A 22 2.62 17.37 -8.74
N ALA A 23 2.41 16.10 -8.36
CA ALA A 23 1.09 15.51 -8.17
C ALA A 23 0.58 15.85 -6.76
N GLU A 24 0.12 17.08 -6.57
CA GLU A 24 -0.30 17.62 -5.27
C GLU A 24 -1.73 18.13 -5.34
N CYS A 25 -2.52 17.83 -4.31
CA CYS A 25 -3.90 18.29 -4.22
C CYS A 25 -4.11 19.47 -3.28
N TYR A 26 -3.04 19.91 -2.63
CA TYR A 26 -3.07 20.96 -1.63
C TYR A 26 -1.85 21.86 -1.83
N PRO A 27 -1.97 23.16 -1.50
CA PRO A 27 -0.90 24.13 -1.72
C PRO A 27 0.29 23.94 -0.78
N ASP A 28 0.08 23.32 0.37
CA ASP A 28 1.10 23.10 1.39
C ASP A 28 0.79 21.88 2.27
N GLU A 29 1.80 21.48 3.04
CA GLU A 29 1.76 20.31 3.91
C GLU A 29 0.81 20.47 5.11
N GLU A 30 0.62 21.70 5.61
CA GLU A 30 -0.28 21.97 6.73
C GLU A 30 -1.74 21.75 6.30
N THR A 31 -2.12 22.33 5.18
CA THR A 31 -3.43 22.17 4.54
C THR A 31 -3.68 20.70 4.21
N ARG A 32 -2.68 19.99 3.65
CA ARG A 32 -2.78 18.56 3.40
C ARG A 32 -3.07 17.78 4.68
N ARG A 33 -2.32 18.01 5.76
CA ARG A 33 -2.53 17.30 7.04
C ARG A 33 -3.92 17.53 7.62
N ALA A 34 -4.45 18.75 7.47
CA ALA A 34 -5.78 19.09 7.98
C ALA A 34 -6.93 18.48 7.17
N LEU A 35 -6.74 18.28 5.85
CA LEU A 35 -7.86 17.98 4.94
C LEU A 35 -7.75 16.65 4.17
N SER A 36 -6.59 16.00 4.16
CA SER A 36 -6.35 14.82 3.31
C SER A 36 -6.93 13.51 3.83
N ARG A 37 -7.69 13.55 4.92
CA ARG A 37 -8.38 12.37 5.47
C ARG A 37 -9.84 12.74 5.79
N PRO A 38 -10.80 11.82 5.55
CA PRO A 38 -12.15 11.99 6.08
C PRO A 38 -12.10 12.02 7.62
N ARG A 39 -13.11 12.60 8.26
CA ARG A 39 -13.19 12.60 9.74
C ARG A 39 -13.74 11.28 10.26
N THR A 40 -14.62 10.65 9.50
CA THR A 40 -15.17 9.33 9.80
C THR A 40 -14.24 8.22 9.33
N ALA A 41 -14.01 7.26 10.23
CA ALA A 41 -13.43 5.95 9.90
C ALA A 41 -14.49 4.96 9.40
N ARG A 42 -15.78 5.32 9.47
CA ARG A 42 -16.87 4.40 9.19
C ARG A 42 -17.23 4.43 7.71
N LEU A 43 -17.03 3.28 7.04
CA LEU A 43 -17.41 3.08 5.65
C LEU A 43 -18.93 3.10 5.43
N ASP A 44 -19.74 2.93 6.48
CA ASP A 44 -21.20 3.05 6.41
C ASP A 44 -21.70 4.50 6.40
N ASP A 45 -20.86 5.47 6.80
CA ASP A 45 -21.13 6.90 6.63
C ASP A 45 -20.73 7.37 5.22
N SER A 46 -21.47 6.83 4.24
CA SER A 46 -21.28 7.14 2.83
C SER A 46 -21.47 8.63 2.49
N GLY A 47 -22.23 9.37 3.31
CA GLY A 47 -22.52 10.79 3.07
C GLY A 47 -21.29 11.67 3.30
N GLU A 48 -20.61 11.50 4.44
CA GLU A 48 -19.36 12.23 4.70
C GLU A 48 -18.27 11.82 3.71
N LEU A 49 -18.04 10.52 3.52
CA LEU A 49 -16.99 10.03 2.63
C LEU A 49 -17.19 10.53 1.20
N TYR A 50 -18.43 10.55 0.71
CA TYR A 50 -18.78 11.08 -0.61
C TYR A 50 -18.53 12.59 -0.69
N SER A 51 -18.93 13.36 0.32
CA SER A 51 -18.69 14.80 0.36
C SER A 51 -17.19 15.12 0.41
N TRP A 52 -16.44 14.42 1.26
CA TRP A 52 -14.98 14.55 1.34
C TRP A 52 -14.32 14.22 -0.01
N THR A 53 -14.70 13.10 -0.64
CA THR A 53 -14.15 12.67 -1.94
C THR A 53 -14.37 13.73 -3.02
N LYS A 54 -15.56 14.35 -3.08
CA LYS A 54 -15.83 15.45 -4.02
C LYS A 54 -14.91 16.65 -3.79
N ASN A 55 -14.75 17.07 -2.55
CA ASN A 55 -13.91 18.20 -2.19
C ASN A 55 -12.42 17.89 -2.47
N TYR A 56 -11.98 16.67 -2.17
CA TYR A 56 -10.63 16.19 -2.46
C TYR A 56 -10.32 16.25 -3.96
N ILE A 57 -11.21 15.70 -4.80
CA ILE A 57 -11.04 15.72 -6.26
C ILE A 57 -10.99 17.15 -6.80
N GLN A 58 -11.84 18.04 -6.30
CA GLN A 58 -11.83 19.45 -6.72
C GLN A 58 -10.52 20.15 -6.32
N ALA A 59 -10.03 19.92 -5.10
CA ALA A 59 -8.76 20.49 -4.63
C ALA A 59 -7.56 20.00 -5.49
N CYS A 60 -7.56 18.70 -5.85
CA CYS A 60 -6.61 18.15 -6.80
C CYS A 60 -6.66 18.86 -8.16
N TYR A 61 -7.86 19.09 -8.70
CA TYR A 61 -8.05 19.75 -9.98
C TYR A 61 -7.59 21.22 -9.95
N ASP A 62 -7.95 21.96 -8.90
CA ASP A 62 -7.58 23.38 -8.78
C ASP A 62 -6.06 23.55 -8.58
N THR A 63 -5.42 22.63 -7.84
CA THR A 63 -3.98 22.69 -7.56
C THR A 63 -3.15 22.26 -8.76
N MET A 64 -3.51 21.14 -9.41
CA MET A 64 -2.73 20.60 -10.54
C MET A 64 -3.15 21.15 -11.90
N GLY A 65 -4.30 21.81 -12.00
CA GLY A 65 -4.82 22.34 -13.26
C GLY A 65 -4.74 21.32 -14.41
N GLU A 66 -4.15 21.75 -15.53
CA GLU A 66 -4.11 20.94 -16.75
C GLU A 66 -3.22 19.70 -16.64
N HIS A 67 -2.12 19.73 -15.87
CA HIS A 67 -1.17 18.61 -15.86
C HIS A 67 -1.70 17.38 -15.13
N ALA A 68 -2.74 17.54 -14.30
CA ALA A 68 -3.44 16.44 -13.62
C ALA A 68 -3.82 15.31 -14.59
N LYS A 69 -4.33 15.67 -15.78
CA LYS A 69 -4.81 14.69 -16.78
C LYS A 69 -3.69 13.83 -17.37
N TYR A 70 -2.43 14.25 -17.20
CA TYR A 70 -1.27 13.57 -17.74
C TYR A 70 -0.46 12.79 -16.69
N ILE A 71 -0.83 12.85 -15.41
CA ILE A 71 -0.23 12.02 -14.35
C ILE A 71 -0.91 10.64 -14.37
N ASN A 72 -0.43 9.75 -15.23
CA ASN A 72 -0.97 8.40 -15.36
C ASN A 72 0.08 7.40 -15.90
N THR A 73 -0.24 6.11 -15.83
CA THR A 73 0.68 5.01 -16.22
C THR A 73 1.05 5.02 -17.70
N PRO A 74 0.11 5.15 -18.66
CA PRO A 74 0.47 5.20 -20.09
C PRO A 74 1.45 6.33 -20.41
N GLN A 75 1.22 7.49 -19.81
CA GLN A 75 2.09 8.64 -19.98
C GLN A 75 3.48 8.43 -19.35
N THR A 76 3.54 7.81 -18.16
CA THR A 76 4.83 7.40 -17.55
C THR A 76 5.57 6.37 -18.42
N ALA A 77 4.85 5.47 -19.08
CA ALA A 77 5.45 4.51 -20.02
C ALA A 77 6.05 5.22 -21.25
N ALA A 78 5.43 6.30 -21.73
CA ALA A 78 6.00 7.13 -22.78
C ALA A 78 7.29 7.85 -22.30
N ASP A 79 7.32 8.36 -21.06
CA ASP A 79 8.53 8.98 -20.48
C ASP A 79 9.71 8.02 -20.45
N MET A 80 9.44 6.74 -20.16
CA MET A 80 10.48 5.71 -20.16
C MET A 80 11.18 5.59 -21.52
N ASN A 81 10.48 5.81 -22.64
CA ASN A 81 11.13 5.88 -23.95
C ASN A 81 12.03 7.11 -24.10
N SER A 82 11.58 8.28 -23.63
CA SER A 82 12.42 9.49 -23.66
C SER A 82 13.68 9.32 -22.81
N ILE A 83 13.58 8.66 -21.66
CA ILE A 83 14.73 8.31 -20.82
C ILE A 83 15.67 7.37 -21.58
N LEU A 84 15.14 6.28 -22.15
CA LEU A 84 15.92 5.32 -22.94
C LEU A 84 16.65 5.99 -24.11
N ASP A 85 15.96 6.86 -24.84
CA ASP A 85 16.54 7.59 -25.97
C ASP A 85 17.64 8.55 -25.51
N SER A 86 17.45 9.23 -24.38
CA SER A 86 18.45 10.17 -23.82
C SER A 86 19.76 9.50 -23.41
N ILE A 87 19.70 8.23 -22.99
CA ILE A 87 20.88 7.43 -22.61
C ILE A 87 21.41 6.58 -23.78
N GLY A 88 20.84 6.74 -24.98
CA GLY A 88 21.24 5.98 -26.18
C GLY A 88 20.86 4.49 -26.13
N GLN A 89 19.92 4.10 -25.27
CA GLN A 89 19.47 2.71 -25.15
C GLN A 89 18.21 2.47 -25.98
N LYS A 90 18.30 1.59 -26.97
CA LYS A 90 17.15 1.28 -27.84
C LYS A 90 16.07 0.47 -27.12
N ASP A 91 16.45 -0.58 -26.39
CA ASP A 91 15.47 -1.52 -25.82
C ASP A 91 15.39 -1.41 -24.29
N MET A 92 14.19 -1.55 -23.76
CA MET A 92 13.93 -1.61 -22.34
C MET A 92 14.38 -2.95 -21.74
N VAL A 93 15.12 -2.83 -20.63
CA VAL A 93 15.46 -3.91 -19.70
C VAL A 93 14.91 -3.46 -18.35
N TYR A 94 13.81 -4.06 -17.91
CA TYR A 94 13.00 -3.54 -16.80
C TYR A 94 12.80 -4.58 -15.70
N TRP A 95 12.86 -4.12 -14.47
CA TRP A 95 12.42 -4.86 -13.30
C TRP A 95 11.48 -3.97 -12.49
N GLY A 96 10.20 -4.35 -12.40
CA GLY A 96 9.18 -3.62 -11.65
C GLY A 96 8.60 -4.44 -10.51
N PHE A 97 8.28 -3.77 -9.41
CA PHE A 97 7.64 -4.36 -8.23
C PHE A 97 6.29 -3.72 -7.95
N SER A 98 5.31 -4.48 -7.46
CA SER A 98 3.99 -3.96 -7.05
C SER A 98 3.35 -3.13 -8.18
N TYR A 99 3.02 -1.85 -7.98
CA TYR A 99 2.51 -0.96 -9.05
C TYR A 99 3.46 -0.86 -10.27
N GLY A 100 4.76 -1.06 -10.06
CA GLY A 100 5.75 -1.22 -11.13
C GLY A 100 5.44 -2.39 -12.07
N THR A 101 4.68 -3.40 -11.64
CA THR A 101 4.22 -4.49 -12.51
C THR A 101 3.13 -4.03 -13.48
N ILE A 102 2.19 -3.21 -13.03
CA ILE A 102 1.20 -2.55 -13.90
C ILE A 102 1.90 -1.66 -14.92
N ARG A 103 2.92 -0.90 -14.48
CA ARG A 103 3.75 -0.06 -15.37
C ARG A 103 4.49 -0.89 -16.42
N GLY A 104 5.14 -1.99 -16.01
CA GLY A 104 5.86 -2.89 -16.92
C GLY A 104 4.94 -3.53 -17.95
N GLN A 105 3.77 -4.00 -17.51
CA GLN A 105 2.73 -4.54 -18.41
C GLN A 105 2.24 -3.47 -19.39
N THR A 106 1.90 -2.27 -18.90
CA THR A 106 1.45 -1.14 -19.74
C THR A 106 2.49 -0.78 -20.80
N TYR A 107 3.76 -0.65 -20.40
CA TYR A 107 4.85 -0.35 -21.34
C TYR A 107 4.97 -1.46 -22.39
N ALA A 108 4.98 -2.73 -21.99
CA ALA A 108 5.12 -3.85 -22.91
C ALA A 108 3.95 -3.94 -23.91
N THR A 109 2.74 -3.56 -23.50
CA THR A 109 1.58 -3.47 -24.39
C THR A 109 1.69 -2.31 -25.38
N MET A 110 2.17 -1.14 -24.94
CA MET A 110 2.27 0.05 -25.80
C MET A 110 3.49 0.01 -26.74
N TYR A 111 4.60 -0.56 -26.28
CA TYR A 111 5.90 -0.58 -26.98
C TYR A 111 6.52 -2.00 -27.01
N PRO A 112 5.82 -3.00 -27.56
CA PRO A 112 6.29 -4.39 -27.53
C PRO A 112 7.64 -4.55 -28.26
N GLN A 113 7.90 -3.77 -29.31
CA GLN A 113 9.15 -3.84 -30.08
C GLN A 113 10.37 -3.30 -29.31
N ARG A 114 10.15 -2.51 -28.25
CA ARG A 114 11.22 -2.01 -27.37
C ARG A 114 11.35 -2.83 -26.10
N SER A 115 10.49 -3.81 -25.86
CA SER A 115 10.48 -4.59 -24.61
C SER A 115 11.36 -5.82 -24.70
N LYS A 116 12.65 -5.71 -24.35
CA LYS A 116 13.63 -6.79 -24.54
C LYS A 116 13.67 -7.78 -23.38
N ARG A 117 13.71 -7.29 -22.14
CA ARG A 117 13.66 -8.13 -20.94
C ARG A 117 12.83 -7.42 -19.88
N VAL A 118 11.84 -8.12 -19.35
CA VAL A 118 10.89 -7.58 -18.37
C VAL A 118 10.74 -8.60 -17.26
N ILE A 119 11.07 -8.21 -16.03
CA ILE A 119 10.65 -8.91 -14.81
C ILE A 119 9.63 -8.03 -14.11
N ILE A 120 8.57 -8.65 -13.65
CA ILE A 120 7.53 -8.05 -12.83
C ILE A 120 7.31 -8.95 -11.61
N ASP A 121 7.39 -8.37 -10.41
CA ASP A 121 7.38 -9.10 -9.14
C ASP A 121 6.34 -8.49 -8.18
N GLY A 122 5.47 -9.32 -7.58
CA GLY A 122 4.21 -8.87 -6.98
C GLY A 122 3.25 -8.36 -8.04
N VAL A 123 2.75 -9.27 -8.87
CA VAL A 123 2.07 -8.97 -10.14
C VAL A 123 0.62 -8.53 -9.92
N GLY A 124 0.34 -7.25 -10.16
CA GLY A 124 -1.02 -6.76 -10.25
C GLY A 124 -1.67 -7.12 -11.59
N ASN A 125 -2.99 -7.37 -11.57
CA ASN A 125 -3.75 -7.75 -12.74
C ASN A 125 -4.08 -6.53 -13.62
N VAL A 126 -3.39 -6.38 -14.75
CA VAL A 126 -3.57 -5.22 -15.65
C VAL A 126 -4.96 -5.13 -16.27
N GLN A 127 -5.65 -6.26 -16.47
CA GLN A 127 -7.00 -6.27 -17.04
C GLN A 127 -8.00 -5.72 -16.03
N LYS A 128 -7.90 -6.13 -14.75
CA LYS A 128 -8.73 -5.55 -13.68
C LYS A 128 -8.40 -4.08 -13.43
N TRP A 129 -7.11 -3.73 -13.43
CA TRP A 129 -6.64 -2.34 -13.23
C TRP A 129 -7.30 -1.34 -14.20
N TYR A 130 -7.32 -1.65 -15.50
CA TYR A 130 -7.93 -0.76 -16.49
C TYR A 130 -9.42 -1.05 -16.74
N GLY A 131 -9.90 -2.25 -16.42
CA GLY A 131 -11.26 -2.70 -16.68
C GLY A 131 -12.33 -2.13 -15.74
N ARG A 132 -11.93 -1.37 -14.69
CA ARG A 132 -12.82 -0.90 -13.61
C ARG A 132 -13.59 -2.03 -12.92
N LEU A 133 -13.05 -3.23 -12.99
CA LEU A 133 -13.52 -4.39 -12.24
C LEU A 133 -12.95 -4.32 -10.82
N ASP A 134 -13.52 -5.12 -9.93
CA ASP A 134 -13.16 -5.49 -8.55
C ASP A 134 -11.66 -5.65 -8.18
N HIS A 135 -10.76 -4.78 -8.64
CA HIS A 135 -9.31 -4.86 -8.43
C HIS A 135 -8.94 -5.03 -6.95
N GLU A 136 -9.74 -4.45 -6.05
CA GLU A 136 -9.52 -4.52 -4.61
C GLU A 136 -9.96 -5.85 -3.98
N GLN A 137 -10.82 -6.63 -4.65
CA GLN A 137 -11.33 -7.88 -4.08
C GLN A 137 -10.23 -8.93 -3.91
N GLU A 138 -9.35 -9.09 -4.92
CA GLU A 138 -8.22 -10.04 -4.84
C GLU A 138 -7.28 -9.66 -3.69
N TRP A 139 -6.98 -8.36 -3.57
CA TRP A 139 -6.15 -7.85 -2.48
C TRP A 139 -6.74 -8.16 -1.11
N CYS A 140 -8.04 -7.91 -0.90
CA CYS A 140 -8.70 -8.14 0.37
C CYS A 140 -8.69 -9.63 0.75
N ILE A 141 -9.03 -10.51 -0.20
CA ILE A 141 -9.04 -11.97 0.01
C ILE A 141 -7.64 -12.47 0.36
N ASP A 142 -6.61 -12.06 -0.40
CA ASP A 142 -5.24 -12.53 -0.16
C ASP A 142 -4.65 -11.96 1.14
N SER A 143 -5.04 -10.74 1.53
CA SER A 143 -4.66 -10.16 2.82
C SER A 143 -5.28 -10.91 4.00
N GLU A 144 -6.56 -11.28 3.89
CA GLU A 144 -7.25 -12.11 4.89
C GLU A 144 -6.62 -13.51 4.99
N ASN A 145 -6.31 -14.15 3.86
CA ASN A 145 -5.59 -15.42 3.81
C ASN A 145 -4.21 -15.32 4.47
N ALA A 146 -3.46 -14.25 4.21
CA ALA A 146 -2.17 -14.01 4.84
C ALA A 146 -2.30 -13.79 6.36
N LEU A 147 -3.37 -13.12 6.81
CA LEU A 147 -3.65 -12.92 8.23
C LEU A 147 -4.06 -14.24 8.92
N HIS A 148 -4.85 -15.10 8.26
CA HIS A 148 -5.08 -16.47 8.74
C HIS A 148 -3.77 -17.27 8.82
N GLY A 149 -2.91 -17.14 7.81
CA GLY A 149 -1.58 -17.74 7.81
C GLY A 149 -0.72 -17.28 8.99
N PHE A 150 -0.74 -15.98 9.30
CA PHE A 150 -0.06 -15.41 10.47
C PHE A 150 -0.46 -16.12 11.78
N PHE A 151 -1.76 -16.29 12.03
CA PHE A 151 -2.23 -16.97 13.24
C PHE A 151 -1.90 -18.47 13.24
N GLY A 152 -2.04 -19.14 12.09
CA GLY A 152 -1.67 -20.55 11.94
C GLY A 152 -0.19 -20.80 12.23
N GLU A 153 0.69 -19.98 11.64
CA GLU A 153 2.13 -20.09 11.85
C GLU A 153 2.55 -19.69 13.28
N CYS A 154 1.84 -18.76 13.91
CA CYS A 154 2.05 -18.45 15.31
C CYS A 154 1.80 -19.67 16.23
N ILE A 155 0.69 -20.39 16.02
CA ILE A 155 0.39 -21.63 16.75
C ILE A 155 1.44 -22.70 16.48
N ASN A 156 1.85 -22.88 15.22
CA ASN A 156 2.89 -23.85 14.85
C ASN A 156 4.24 -23.53 15.51
N ALA A 157 4.56 -22.25 15.68
CA ALA A 157 5.80 -21.81 16.32
C ALA A 157 5.82 -22.08 17.84
N GLY A 158 4.64 -22.15 18.47
CA GLY A 158 4.46 -22.37 19.90
C GLY A 158 4.77 -21.14 20.76
N PRO A 159 4.42 -21.17 22.06
CA PRO A 159 4.48 -20.01 22.96
C PRO A 159 5.91 -19.45 23.12
N ASP A 160 6.93 -20.30 23.06
CA ASP A 160 8.33 -19.90 23.16
C ASP A 160 8.79 -18.99 21.99
N ASN A 161 8.15 -19.11 20.83
CA ASN A 161 8.52 -18.36 19.61
C ASN A 161 7.42 -17.40 19.14
N CYS A 162 6.19 -17.55 19.64
CA CYS A 162 5.08 -16.66 19.36
C CYS A 162 4.24 -16.44 20.63
N PRO A 163 4.34 -15.28 21.30
CA PRO A 163 3.62 -15.01 22.55
C PRO A 163 2.10 -15.15 22.45
N LEU A 164 1.54 -14.84 21.27
CA LEU A 164 0.11 -14.96 21.02
C LEU A 164 -0.40 -16.41 21.09
N ALA A 165 0.48 -17.40 20.89
CA ALA A 165 0.13 -18.82 21.03
C ALA A 165 -0.15 -19.24 22.48
N GLU A 166 0.15 -18.41 23.49
CA GLU A 166 -0.30 -18.66 24.87
C GLU A 166 -1.82 -18.45 25.05
N LEU A 167 -2.44 -17.66 24.16
CA LEU A 167 -3.83 -17.26 24.28
C LEU A 167 -4.82 -18.19 23.55
N GLY A 168 -4.33 -19.21 22.84
CA GLY A 168 -5.19 -20.12 22.08
C GLY A 168 -4.46 -21.37 21.59
N SER A 169 -5.24 -22.38 21.23
CA SER A 169 -4.75 -23.68 20.72
C SER A 169 -4.86 -23.79 19.19
N THR A 170 -5.62 -22.92 18.54
CA THR A 170 -5.80 -22.92 17.08
C THR A 170 -5.71 -21.51 16.49
N GLY A 171 -5.34 -21.41 15.21
CA GLY A 171 -5.31 -20.12 14.52
C GLY A 171 -6.67 -19.42 14.44
N SER A 172 -7.77 -20.20 14.44
CA SER A 172 -9.13 -19.65 14.48
C SER A 172 -9.46 -19.00 15.82
N GLU A 173 -9.00 -19.58 16.94
CA GLU A 173 -9.19 -18.98 18.27
C GLU A 173 -8.41 -17.67 18.41
N LEU A 174 -7.19 -17.60 17.87
CA LEU A 174 -6.42 -16.36 17.85
C LEU A 174 -7.06 -15.31 16.94
N TRP A 175 -7.56 -15.73 15.78
CA TRP A 175 -8.33 -14.87 14.87
C TRP A 175 -9.53 -14.26 15.58
N ASP A 176 -10.38 -15.06 16.20
CA ASP A 176 -11.60 -14.58 16.88
C ASP A 176 -11.26 -13.56 17.98
N GLN A 177 -10.21 -13.82 18.77
CA GLN A 177 -9.75 -12.89 19.81
C GLN A 177 -9.27 -11.55 19.23
N VAL A 178 -8.43 -11.58 18.19
CA VAL A 178 -7.90 -10.36 17.57
C VAL A 178 -8.98 -9.60 16.82
N ILE A 179 -9.89 -10.28 16.13
CA ILE A 179 -11.03 -9.63 15.45
C ILE A 179 -12.00 -9.03 16.48
N SER A 180 -12.20 -9.68 17.63
CA SER A 180 -12.99 -9.13 18.74
C SER A 180 -12.37 -7.83 19.27
N LEU A 181 -11.06 -7.84 19.56
CA LEU A 181 -10.31 -6.65 19.95
C LEU A 181 -10.41 -5.55 18.90
N LEU A 182 -10.17 -5.86 17.62
CA LEU A 182 -10.34 -4.88 16.54
C LEU A 182 -11.72 -4.25 16.56
N ASN A 183 -12.78 -5.06 16.66
CA ASN A 183 -14.14 -4.52 16.64
C ASN A 183 -14.45 -3.65 17.85
N SER A 184 -13.94 -3.95 19.05
CA SER A 184 -14.14 -3.09 20.22
C SER A 184 -13.47 -1.72 20.07
N LEU A 185 -12.30 -1.67 19.40
CA LEU A 185 -11.58 -0.41 19.14
C LEU A 185 -12.32 0.59 18.24
N LYS A 186 -13.43 0.20 17.61
CA LYS A 186 -14.30 1.13 16.87
C LYS A 186 -15.03 2.10 17.80
N ASP A 187 -15.44 1.63 18.96
CA ASP A 187 -16.22 2.38 19.93
C ASP A 187 -15.38 2.77 21.16
N GLU A 188 -14.42 1.93 21.54
CA GLU A 188 -13.57 2.09 22.73
C GLU A 188 -12.08 2.04 22.36
N PRO A 189 -11.54 3.11 21.74
CA PRO A 189 -10.13 3.15 21.39
C PRO A 189 -9.23 3.23 22.62
N LEU A 190 -8.06 2.60 22.55
CA LEU A 190 -7.13 2.47 23.68
C LEU A 190 -6.16 3.65 23.75
N SER A 191 -5.90 4.14 24.97
CA SER A 191 -4.79 5.06 25.19
C SER A 191 -3.47 4.28 25.26
N VAL A 192 -2.51 4.65 24.41
CA VAL A 192 -1.18 4.04 24.36
C VAL A 192 -0.14 5.07 24.77
N TYR A 193 0.65 4.77 25.79
CA TYR A 193 1.76 5.60 26.22
C TYR A 193 3.03 4.75 26.33
N VAL A 194 4.02 5.07 25.49
CA VAL A 194 5.36 4.47 25.56
C VAL A 194 6.32 5.44 26.23
N ASN A 195 6.32 6.71 25.79
CA ASN A 195 7.05 7.81 26.42
C ASN A 195 6.48 9.17 25.97
N ASN A 196 7.10 10.27 26.41
CA ASN A 196 6.68 11.63 26.11
C ASN A 196 6.78 12.04 24.62
N THR A 197 7.42 11.23 23.78
CA THR A 197 7.52 11.42 22.32
C THR A 197 6.72 10.38 21.52
N VAL A 198 6.35 9.26 22.15
CA VAL A 198 5.61 8.15 21.54
C VAL A 198 4.43 7.80 22.45
N ASN A 199 3.31 8.49 22.21
CA ASN A 199 2.05 8.26 22.89
C ASN A 199 0.90 8.67 21.95
N GLY A 200 -0.31 8.19 22.21
CA GLY A 200 -1.47 8.51 21.42
C GLY A 200 -2.64 7.57 21.66
N LEU A 201 -3.49 7.48 20.66
CA LEU A 201 -4.65 6.60 20.62
C LEU A 201 -4.37 5.43 19.66
N LEU A 202 -4.76 4.23 20.06
CA LEU A 202 -4.88 3.07 19.18
C LEU A 202 -6.36 2.80 18.95
N ASP A 203 -6.81 3.00 17.71
CA ASP A 203 -8.17 2.74 17.26
C ASP A 203 -8.19 1.60 16.22
N TYR A 204 -9.37 1.29 15.68
CA TYR A 204 -9.56 0.25 14.67
C TYR A 204 -8.64 0.43 13.46
N ASP A 205 -8.58 1.64 12.89
CA ASP A 205 -7.78 1.93 11.71
C ASP A 205 -6.28 1.87 12.00
N GLY A 206 -5.88 2.33 13.18
CA GLY A 206 -4.51 2.23 13.68
C GLY A 206 -4.04 0.79 13.78
N LEU A 207 -4.83 -0.08 14.42
CA LEU A 207 -4.45 -1.49 14.60
C LEU A 207 -4.56 -2.27 13.29
N LEU A 208 -5.65 -2.14 12.54
CA LEU A 208 -5.85 -2.88 11.29
C LEU A 208 -4.89 -2.42 10.20
N GLY A 209 -4.85 -1.12 9.93
CA GLY A 209 -4.11 -0.55 8.81
C GLY A 209 -2.61 -0.46 9.09
N ASN A 210 -2.21 0.25 10.15
CA ASN A 210 -0.79 0.51 10.41
C ASN A 210 -0.09 -0.64 11.14
N GLY A 211 -0.84 -1.45 11.90
CA GLY A 211 -0.32 -2.61 12.61
C GLY A 211 -0.38 -3.88 11.76
N LEU A 212 -1.56 -4.50 11.72
CA LEU A 212 -1.77 -5.83 11.14
C LEU A 212 -1.43 -5.85 9.65
N LEU A 213 -2.10 -5.03 8.82
CA LEU A 213 -1.91 -5.06 7.37
C LEU A 213 -0.45 -4.80 6.98
N MET A 214 0.21 -3.83 7.60
CA MET A 214 1.63 -3.56 7.32
C MET A 214 2.55 -4.72 7.73
N SER A 215 2.20 -5.47 8.78
CA SER A 215 2.99 -6.64 9.20
C SER A 215 2.97 -7.77 8.16
N LEU A 216 1.89 -7.89 7.38
CA LEU A 216 1.73 -8.94 6.37
C LEU A 216 2.70 -8.79 5.19
N PHE A 217 3.21 -7.59 4.93
CA PHE A 217 4.17 -7.34 3.84
C PHE A 217 5.58 -7.87 4.12
N SER A 218 5.93 -8.14 5.38
CA SER A 218 7.28 -8.62 5.74
C SER A 218 7.25 -9.62 6.90
N PRO A 219 6.73 -10.84 6.68
CA PRO A 219 6.55 -11.85 7.72
C PRO A 219 7.78 -12.08 8.58
N GLN A 220 8.93 -12.28 7.93
CA GLN A 220 10.21 -12.57 8.58
C GLN A 220 10.70 -11.48 9.54
N ARG A 221 10.24 -10.23 9.34
CA ARG A 221 10.68 -9.09 10.16
C ARG A 221 9.61 -8.64 11.14
N GLN A 222 8.33 -8.84 10.82
CA GLN A 222 7.23 -8.16 11.51
C GLN A 222 6.36 -9.11 12.33
N TRP A 223 6.24 -10.39 11.96
CA TRP A 223 5.26 -11.28 12.59
C TRP A 223 5.49 -11.49 14.08
N TYR A 224 6.75 -11.65 14.52
CA TYR A 224 7.04 -11.76 15.95
C TYR A 224 6.57 -10.52 16.73
N PHE A 225 6.90 -9.32 16.26
CA PHE A 225 6.52 -8.07 16.93
C PHE A 225 5.00 -7.82 16.89
N ALA A 226 4.35 -8.19 15.79
CA ALA A 226 2.90 -8.13 15.68
C ALA A 226 2.25 -9.06 16.71
N ALA A 227 2.70 -10.31 16.81
CA ALA A 227 2.20 -11.26 17.79
C ALA A 227 2.45 -10.83 19.24
N ASP A 228 3.67 -10.36 19.56
CA ASP A 228 4.01 -9.84 20.88
C ASP A 228 3.17 -8.61 21.27
N THR A 229 2.89 -7.72 20.30
CA THR A 229 2.03 -6.56 20.53
C THR A 229 0.59 -6.98 20.78
N LEU A 230 0.04 -7.87 19.95
CA LEU A 230 -1.33 -8.37 20.10
C LEU A 230 -1.54 -9.11 21.42
N ALA A 231 -0.56 -9.92 21.83
CA ALA A 231 -0.61 -10.64 23.11
C ALA A 231 -0.64 -9.72 24.34
N LYS A 232 -0.18 -8.46 24.21
CA LYS A 232 -0.24 -7.45 25.28
C LYS A 232 -1.54 -6.63 25.26
N LEU A 233 -2.26 -6.66 24.15
CA LEU A 233 -3.50 -5.90 23.96
C LEU A 233 -4.75 -6.73 24.29
N ILE A 234 -4.64 -8.06 24.27
CA ILE A 234 -5.67 -9.02 24.69
C ILE A 234 -5.47 -9.35 26.16
#